data_AF-A0A3A8JGF6-F1
#
_entry.id   AF-A0A3A8JGF6-F1
#
_cell.length_a   1.000
_cell.length_b   1.000
_cell.length_c   1.000
_cell.angle_alpha   90.00
_cell.angle_beta   90.00
_cell.angle_gamma   90.00
#
_symmetry.space_group_name_H-M   'P 1'
#
loop_
_entity.id
_entity.type
_entity.pdbx_description
1 polymer ?
#
loop_
_entity_poly.entity_id
_entity_poly.type
_entity_poly.pdbx_seq_one_letter_code
_entity_poly.pdbx_strand_id
1 'polypeptide(L)' 'MQGQVGLTRRELERELAWMLRSVPDNPKEFVKLFTQTVVALMDKNNEAIARSLAQREPPGARGNG' A
#
# COMPACT_ATOMS: atom_id res chain seq x y z
N MET A 1 15.36 -8.06 14.55
CA MET A 1 14.98 -7.50 13.24
C MET A 1 13.78 -6.60 13.46
N GLN A 2 13.89 -5.29 13.27
CA GLN A 2 12.71 -4.42 13.24
C GLN A 2 11.85 -4.92 12.09
N GLY A 3 10.77 -5.62 12.40
CA GLY A 3 9.92 -6.25 11.39
C GLY A 3 9.44 -5.16 10.44
N GLN A 4 9.59 -5.40 9.15
CA GLN A 4 9.03 -4.52 8.15
C GLN A 4 7.51 -4.39 8.35
N VAL A 5 6.98 -3.17 8.20
CA VAL A 5 5.55 -2.86 8.31
C VAL A 5 5.15 -2.12 7.04
N GLY A 6 4.14 -2.63 6.34
CA GLY A 6 3.73 -2.09 5.04
C GLY A 6 4.61 -2.54 3.87
N LEU A 7 4.37 -1.94 2.71
CA LEU A 7 5.12 -2.21 1.48
C LEU A 7 6.56 -1.71 1.59
N THR A 8 7.51 -2.47 1.04
CA THR A 8 8.87 -1.97 0.79
C THR A 8 8.82 -0.82 -0.22
N ARG A 9 9.89 -0.02 -0.23
CA ARG A 9 10.15 0.96 -1.30
C ARG A 9 10.07 0.32 -2.71
N ARG A 10 10.67 -0.86 -2.91
CA ARG A 10 10.65 -1.55 -4.20
C ARG A 10 9.25 -1.96 -4.63
N GLU A 11 8.42 -2.41 -3.69
CA GLU A 11 7.03 -2.73 -3.96
C GLU A 11 6.23 -1.48 -4.30
N LEU A 12 6.40 -0.39 -3.56
CA LEU A 12 5.77 0.90 -3.89
C LEU A 12 6.16 1.39 -5.28
N GLU A 13 7.45 1.35 -5.62
CA GLU A 13 7.95 1.73 -6.95
C GLU A 13 7.35 0.85 -8.06
N ARG A 14 7.21 -0.46 -7.83
CA ARG A 14 6.57 -1.39 -8.77
C ARG A 14 5.09 -1.07 -8.96
N GLU A 15 4.34 -0.87 -7.88
CA GLU A 15 2.92 -0.53 -7.94
C GLU A 15 2.70 0.81 -8.65
N LEU A 16 3.53 1.81 -8.34
CA LEU A 16 3.49 3.13 -8.99
C LEU A 16 3.76 3.01 -10.49
N ALA A 17 4.82 2.29 -10.89
CA ALA A 17 5.15 2.08 -12.30
C ALA A 17 4.02 1.35 -13.05
N TRP A 18 3.34 0.41 -12.40
CA TRP A 18 2.20 -0.27 -12.99
C TRP A 18 0.99 0.65 -13.17
N MET A 19 0.67 1.48 -12.17
CA MET A 19 -0.46 2.42 -12.23
C MET A 19 -0.24 3.54 -13.25
N LEU A 20 1.01 4.00 -13.40
CA LEU A 20 1.41 5.04 -14.34
C LEU A 20 1.92 4.48 -15.68
N ARG A 21 1.66 3.20 -15.99
CA ARG A 21 2.12 2.58 -17.26
C ARG A 21 1.52 3.22 -18.51
N SER A 22 0.38 3.89 -18.35
CA SER A 22 -0.31 4.60 -19.42
C SER A 22 -0.72 5.97 -18.88
N VAL A 23 0.06 6.98 -19.24
CA VAL A 23 -0.13 8.36 -18.80
C VAL A 23 -0.95 9.10 -19.85
N PRO A 24 -2.07 9.74 -19.49
CA PRO A 24 -2.85 10.56 -20.41
C PRO A 24 -2.07 11.80 -20.85
N ASP A 25 -2.18 12.17 -22.13
CA ASP A 25 -1.62 13.43 -22.65
C ASP A 25 -2.39 14.66 -22.17
N ASN A 26 -3.67 14.50 -21.82
CA ASN A 26 -4.49 15.58 -21.30
C ASN A 26 -4.11 15.90 -19.84
N PRO A 27 -3.67 17.13 -19.52
CA PRO A 27 -3.24 17.49 -18.17
C PRO A 27 -4.30 17.29 -17.08
N LYS A 28 -5.59 17.49 -17.40
CA LYS A 28 -6.68 17.29 -16.43
C LYS A 28 -6.87 15.82 -16.09
N GLU A 29 -6.79 14.96 -17.10
CA GLU A 29 -6.87 13.51 -16.91
C GLU A 29 -5.62 12.97 -16.21
N PHE A 30 -4.44 13.55 -16.47
CA PHE A 30 -3.23 13.24 -15.73
C PHE A 30 -3.37 13.54 -14.23
N VAL A 31 -3.85 14.75 -13.87
CA VAL A 31 -4.06 15.11 -12.46
C VAL A 31 -5.04 14.14 -11.79
N LYS A 32 -6.12 13.77 -12.48
CA LYS A 32 -7.07 12.78 -12.00
C LYS A 32 -6.42 11.40 -11.78
N LEU A 33 -5.67 10.90 -12.76
CA LEU A 33 -4.93 9.64 -12.64
C LEU A 33 -3.94 9.69 -11.47
N PHE A 34 -3.21 10.79 -11.31
CA PHE A 34 -2.24 10.98 -10.25
C PHE A 34 -2.91 10.93 -8.87
N THR A 35 -4.01 11.66 -8.66
CA THR A 35 -4.76 11.61 -7.39
C THR A 35 -5.28 10.21 -7.10
N GLN A 36 -5.82 9.51 -8.09
CA GLN A 36 -6.27 8.13 -7.95
C GLN A 36 -5.12 7.18 -7.60
N THR A 37 -3.95 7.39 -8.20
CA THR A 37 -2.74 6.58 -7.96
C THR A 37 -2.25 6.74 -6.53
N VAL A 38 -2.22 7.97 -6.01
CA VAL A 38 -1.80 8.24 -4.62
C VAL A 38 -2.74 7.55 -3.62
N VAL A 39 -4.06 7.69 -3.79
CA VAL A 39 -5.05 7.05 -2.91
C VAL A 39 -4.91 5.52 -2.98
N ALA A 40 -4.81 4.95 -4.18
CA ALA A 40 -4.66 3.51 -4.35
C ALA A 40 -3.36 2.97 -3.71
N LEU A 41 -2.25 3.71 -3.78
CA LEU A 41 -1.01 3.32 -3.11
C LEU A 41 -1.13 3.36 -1.58
N MET A 42 -1.82 4.37 -1.04
CA MET A 42 -2.10 4.45 0.39
C MET A 42 -2.96 3.26 0.85
N ASP A 43 -4.00 2.91 0.10
CA ASP A 43 -4.87 1.76 0.42
C ASP A 43 -4.06 0.46 0.41
N LYS A 44 -3.28 0.19 -0.65
CA LYS A 44 -2.43 -1.00 -0.73
C LYS A 44 -1.41 -1.08 0.42
N ASN A 45 -0.84 0.06 0.82
CA ASN A 45 0.08 0.11 1.93
C ASN A 45 -0.63 -0.14 3.27
N ASN A 46 -1.80 0.46 3.49
CA ASN A 46 -2.61 0.23 4.69
C ASN A 46 -2.99 -1.24 4.84
N GLU A 47 -3.37 -1.91 3.76
CA GLU A 47 -3.61 -3.36 3.79
C GLU A 47 -2.34 -4.15 4.13
N ALA A 48 -1.19 -3.77 3.57
CA ALA A 48 0.08 -4.42 3.89
C ALA A 48 0.46 -4.23 5.37
N ILE A 49 0.26 -3.03 5.92
CA ILE A 49 0.43 -2.73 7.35
C ILE A 49 -0.49 -3.61 8.18
N ALA A 50 -1.79 -3.66 7.86
CA ALA A 50 -2.77 -4.47 8.59
C ALA A 50 -2.38 -5.96 8.60
N ARG A 51 -1.93 -6.50 7.46
CA ARG A 51 -1.41 -7.88 7.38
C ARG A 51 -0.17 -8.09 8.24
N SER A 52 0.80 -7.16 8.19
CA SER A 52 2.01 -7.23 9.01
C SER A 52 1.72 -7.16 10.50
N LEU A 53 0.71 -6.39 10.92
CA LEU A 53 0.29 -6.29 12.31
C LEU A 53 -0.46 -7.55 12.77
N ALA A 54 -1.36 -8.10 11.96
CA ALA A 54 -2.09 -9.34 12.26
C ALA A 54 -1.15 -10.54 12.43
N GLN A 55 -0.06 -10.61 11.65
CA GLN A 55 0.96 -11.67 11.79
C GLN A 55 1.80 -11.55 13.06
N ARG A 56 1.81 -10.39 13.71
CA ARG A 56 2.53 -10.15 14.97
C ARG A 56 1.68 -10.45 16.19
N GLU A 57 0.36 -10.55 16.05
CA GLU A 57 -0.50 -11.01 17.14
C GLU A 57 -0.22 -12.51 17.37
N PRO A 58 0.29 -12.92 18.54
CA PRO A 58 0.47 -14.33 18.83
C PRO A 58 -0.90 -15.03 18.87
N PRO A 59 -1.00 -16.29 18.39
CA PRO A 59 -2.22 -17.07 18.52
C PRO A 59 -2.46 -17.37 20.01
N GLY A 60 -3.23 -16.52 20.69
CA GLY A 60 -3.50 -16.65 22.12
C GLY A 60 -3.91 -15.38 22.87
N ALA A 61 -3.83 -14.18 22.28
CA ALA A 61 -4.21 -12.94 22.98
C ALA A 61 -5.74 -12.73 23.15
N ARG A 62 -6.57 -13.72 22.80
CA ARG A 62 -8.01 -13.77 23.13
C ARG A 62 -8.28 -15.01 23.97
N GLY A 63 -8.07 -14.88 25.28
CA GLY A 63 -8.42 -15.92 26.25
C GLY A 63 -7.71 -15.76 27.58
N ASN A 64 -8.18 -14.84 28.41
CA ASN A 64 -8.40 -15.06 29.86
C ASN A 64 -8.85 -13.75 30.52
N GLY A 65 -10.05 -13.79 31.13
CA GLY A 65 -10.55 -12.78 32.08
C GLY A 65 -11.83 -12.12 31.61
#